data_AF-Q82EX1-F1
#
_entry.id   AF-Q82EX1-F1
#
_cell.length_a   1.000
_cell.length_b   1.000
_cell.length_c   1.000
_cell.angle_alpha   90.00
_cell.angle_beta   90.00
_cell.angle_gamma   90.00
#
_symmetry.space_group_name_H-M   'P 1'
#
loop_
_entity.id
_entity.type
_entity.pdbx_description
1 polymer ?
#
loop_
_entity_poly.entity_id
_entity_poly.type
_entity_poly.pdbx_seq_one_letter_code
_entity_poly.pdbx_strand_id
1 'polypeptide(L)'
;MSQEPLPVEILDDARARQRAGDGELTPAQVKKIARQLREGIAQLPPEQYKEKLRERLREIASEQDVELPHPDTRSAFWSYKLEEHPDIGVGEDLYSMHVAAAYAEAEESVRYLEGTPGGKALGELHLWDPAVRTALKLDKDSGRELAGDAWSALSQKYATRTENEALFFMAELNPGTVAYQTEAPQLREDGKLDIIRFMYPPPSTKLEGFPPETQELLSRDAVRAQLHTFAYDEKANELTKAGYLNLDVLRSLPTPEAQRAAVLELCAGVARLDGREADVEKLTEEVLALRAEQEAAAPGVEEQEQQPQKEQAQQVPQAQEARQTQVAQEAREAQEVQEVREVREPQPTPAGHPTPAPATVSAAAATPFMPGVTVTPKQVVPAGHGVLRPTEPEQAPPAAAKAHDTDMGM
;
A
#
# COMPACT_ATOMS: atom_id res chain seq x y z
N MET A 1 3.42 5.70 22.22
CA MET A 1 2.69 6.98 22.29
C MET A 1 1.33 6.76 21.64
N SER A 2 0.22 7.11 22.30
CA SER A 2 -1.11 7.02 21.68
C SER A 2 -1.27 8.22 20.76
N GLN A 3 -1.53 7.99 19.48
CA GLN A 3 -2.02 9.04 18.60
C GLN A 3 -3.43 9.43 19.04
N GLU A 4 -3.76 10.72 18.91
CA GLU A 4 -5.12 11.19 19.16
C GLU A 4 -6.03 10.70 18.01
N PRO A 5 -7.25 10.22 18.33
CA PRO A 5 -8.20 9.81 17.31
C PRO A 5 -8.58 10.99 16.42
N LEU A 6 -8.86 10.72 15.15
CA LEU A 6 -9.34 11.76 14.24
C LEU A 6 -10.66 12.38 14.73
N PRO A 7 -10.84 13.70 14.61
CA PRO A 7 -12.10 14.37 14.89
C PRO A 7 -13.28 13.73 14.15
N VAL A 8 -14.42 13.59 14.82
CA VAL A 8 -15.63 12.95 14.29
C VAL A 8 -16.14 13.66 13.03
N GLU A 9 -16.00 14.99 12.98
CA GLU A 9 -16.40 15.82 11.86
C GLU A 9 -15.62 15.46 10.58
N ILE A 10 -14.34 15.12 10.71
CA ILE A 10 -13.49 14.70 9.59
C ILE A 10 -13.94 13.33 9.07
N LEU A 11 -14.26 12.40 9.98
CA LEU A 11 -14.76 11.08 9.62
C LEU A 11 -16.15 11.16 8.95
N ASP A 12 -17.03 12.02 9.44
CA ASP A 12 -18.36 12.22 8.86
C ASP A 12 -18.31 12.87 7.47
N ASP A 13 -17.42 13.83 7.26
CA ASP A 13 -17.17 14.42 5.94
C ASP A 13 -16.56 13.37 4.97
N ALA A 14 -15.58 12.59 5.43
CA ALA A 14 -15.01 11.49 4.64
C ALA A 14 -16.08 10.46 4.22
N ARG A 15 -16.99 10.09 5.13
CA ARG A 15 -18.16 9.24 4.81
C ARG A 15 -19.11 9.89 3.82
N ALA A 16 -19.32 11.21 3.90
CA ALA A 16 -20.16 11.94 2.96
C ALA A 16 -19.55 11.91 1.55
N ARG A 17 -18.24 12.16 1.43
CA ARG A 17 -17.48 12.08 0.16
C ARG A 17 -17.54 10.69 -0.46
N GLN A 18 -17.29 9.65 0.34
CA GLN A 18 -17.32 8.28 -0.15
C GLN A 18 -18.71 7.87 -0.65
N ARG A 19 -19.78 8.31 0.04
CA ARG A 19 -21.16 8.06 -0.40
C ARG A 19 -21.53 8.86 -1.65
N ALA A 20 -20.97 10.05 -1.82
CA ALA A 20 -21.21 10.87 -3.00
C ALA A 20 -20.55 10.28 -4.25
N GLY A 21 -19.32 9.77 -4.13
CA GLY A 21 -18.52 9.25 -5.24
C GLY A 21 -18.18 10.33 -6.29
N ASP A 22 -17.53 9.92 -7.39
CA ASP A 22 -17.07 10.85 -8.45
C ASP A 22 -18.17 11.19 -9.49
N GLY A 23 -19.38 10.65 -9.34
CA GLY A 23 -20.47 10.79 -10.30
C GLY A 23 -20.24 10.04 -11.62
N GLU A 24 -21.32 9.60 -12.29
CA GLU A 24 -21.20 8.92 -13.59
C GLU A 24 -20.91 9.92 -14.71
N LEU A 25 -19.88 9.62 -15.50
CA LEU A 25 -19.58 10.38 -16.71
C LEU A 25 -20.63 10.12 -17.79
N THR A 26 -21.16 11.19 -18.37
CA THR A 26 -21.99 11.07 -19.56
C THR A 26 -21.17 10.53 -20.74
N PRO A 27 -21.78 9.81 -21.70
CA PRO A 27 -21.09 9.35 -22.91
C PRO A 27 -20.41 10.48 -23.69
N ALA A 28 -20.95 11.70 -23.63
CA ALA A 28 -20.37 12.88 -24.26
C ALA A 28 -19.07 13.32 -23.57
N GLN A 29 -19.01 13.30 -22.23
CA GLN A 29 -17.79 13.59 -21.46
C GLN A 29 -16.71 12.55 -21.73
N VAL A 30 -17.04 11.26 -21.65
CA VAL A 30 -16.11 10.16 -21.95
C VAL A 30 -15.54 10.31 -23.36
N LYS A 31 -16.39 10.58 -24.35
CA LYS A 31 -15.96 10.79 -25.74
C LYS A 31 -15.07 12.03 -25.89
N LYS A 32 -15.34 13.11 -25.17
CA LYS A 32 -14.53 14.34 -25.19
C LYS A 32 -13.13 14.07 -24.65
N ILE A 33 -13.03 13.47 -23.46
CA ILE A 33 -11.77 13.12 -22.80
C ILE A 33 -10.95 12.19 -23.72
N ALA A 34 -11.56 11.08 -24.16
CA ALA A 34 -10.87 10.11 -25.00
C ALA A 34 -10.42 10.72 -26.34
N ARG A 35 -11.21 11.63 -26.93
CA ARG A 35 -10.81 12.33 -28.17
C ARG A 35 -9.58 13.20 -27.95
N GLN A 36 -9.54 13.99 -26.88
CA GLN A 36 -8.40 14.84 -26.55
C GLN A 36 -7.14 14.00 -26.35
N LEU A 37 -7.22 12.94 -25.54
CA LEU A 37 -6.07 12.06 -25.28
C LEU A 37 -5.60 11.31 -26.52
N ARG A 38 -6.49 11.01 -27.48
CA ARG A 38 -6.17 10.29 -28.73
C ARG A 38 -5.73 11.18 -29.89
N GLU A 39 -5.77 12.50 -29.72
CA GLU A 39 -5.50 13.46 -30.80
C GLU A 39 -4.11 13.24 -31.41
N GLY A 40 -4.03 13.08 -32.72
CA GLY A 40 -2.75 12.84 -33.43
C GLY A 40 -2.13 11.45 -33.25
N ILE A 41 -2.65 10.59 -32.36
CA ILE A 41 -2.07 9.25 -32.08
C ILE A 41 -3.04 8.08 -32.34
N ALA A 42 -4.33 8.38 -32.60
CA ALA A 42 -5.38 7.37 -32.70
C ALA A 42 -5.20 6.29 -33.79
N GLN A 43 -4.36 6.56 -34.80
CA GLN A 43 -4.12 5.66 -35.94
C GLN A 43 -2.82 4.87 -35.81
N LEU A 44 -2.06 5.07 -34.73
CA LEU A 44 -0.82 4.34 -34.49
C LEU A 44 -1.11 2.85 -34.24
N PRO A 45 -0.15 1.96 -34.54
CA PRO A 45 -0.20 0.57 -34.10
C PRO A 45 -0.39 0.47 -32.57
N PRO A 46 -1.04 -0.59 -32.04
CA PRO A 46 -1.43 -0.67 -30.63
C PRO A 46 -0.31 -0.35 -29.63
N GLU A 47 0.88 -0.92 -29.81
CA GLU A 47 2.03 -0.69 -28.91
C GLU A 47 2.51 0.76 -28.95
N GLN A 48 2.67 1.34 -30.15
CA GLN A 48 3.07 2.75 -30.31
C GLN A 48 1.99 3.70 -29.79
N TYR A 49 0.71 3.35 -29.96
CA TYR A 49 -0.40 4.12 -29.40
C TYR A 49 -0.34 4.16 -27.87
N LYS A 50 -0.13 3.00 -27.21
CA LYS A 50 -0.02 2.92 -25.76
C LYS A 50 1.18 3.72 -25.24
N GLU A 51 2.34 3.58 -25.87
CA GLU A 51 3.56 4.33 -25.51
C GLU A 51 3.35 5.85 -25.65
N LYS A 52 2.81 6.31 -26.79
CA LYS A 52 2.54 7.74 -27.01
C LYS A 52 1.46 8.31 -26.10
N LEU A 53 0.46 7.50 -25.74
CA LEU A 53 -0.54 7.91 -24.76
C LEU A 53 0.08 8.06 -23.36
N ARG A 54 0.96 7.14 -22.97
CA ARG A 54 1.73 7.20 -21.72
C ARG A 54 2.63 8.44 -21.67
N GLU A 55 3.40 8.70 -22.73
CA GLU A 55 4.22 9.91 -22.84
C GLU A 55 3.36 11.17 -22.66
N ARG A 56 2.25 11.28 -23.40
CA ARG A 56 1.34 12.43 -23.31
C ARG A 56 0.78 12.63 -21.90
N LEU A 57 0.37 11.56 -21.23
CA LEU A 57 -0.17 11.68 -19.87
C LEU A 57 0.91 12.09 -18.86
N ARG A 58 2.14 11.60 -19.04
CA ARG A 58 3.29 12.07 -18.26
C ARG A 58 3.60 13.53 -18.53
N GLU A 59 3.55 13.98 -19.79
CA GLU A 59 3.70 15.39 -20.16
C GLU A 59 2.63 16.24 -19.46
N ILE A 60 1.35 15.87 -19.58
CA ILE A 60 0.24 16.55 -18.92
C ILE A 60 0.49 16.65 -17.41
N ALA A 61 0.83 15.53 -16.75
CA ALA A 61 1.13 15.50 -15.32
C ALA A 61 2.35 16.38 -14.97
N SER A 62 3.38 16.37 -15.81
CA SER A 62 4.61 17.15 -15.59
C SER A 62 4.41 18.66 -15.78
N GLU A 63 3.42 19.10 -16.54
CA GLU A 63 3.08 20.52 -16.73
C GLU A 63 2.20 21.05 -15.60
N GLN A 64 1.62 20.17 -14.78
CA GLN A 64 0.70 20.56 -13.73
C GLN A 64 1.40 21.21 -12.52
N ASP A 65 0.67 22.12 -11.89
CA ASP A 65 1.05 22.85 -10.69
C ASP A 65 0.67 22.07 -9.41
N VAL A 66 1.68 21.80 -8.59
CA VAL A 66 1.57 21.19 -7.26
C VAL A 66 2.38 21.98 -6.23
N GLU A 67 2.60 23.27 -6.47
CA GLU A 67 3.38 24.13 -5.60
C GLU A 67 2.75 24.25 -4.20
N LEU A 68 3.60 24.55 -3.22
CA LEU A 68 3.14 24.85 -1.86
C LEU A 68 2.40 26.20 -1.86
N PRO A 69 1.17 26.28 -1.33
CA PRO A 69 0.50 27.55 -1.11
C PRO A 69 1.32 28.49 -0.21
N HIS A 70 1.89 27.94 0.86
CA HIS A 70 2.76 28.64 1.81
C HIS A 70 3.95 27.75 2.24
N PRO A 71 5.09 28.34 2.63
CA PRO A 71 6.27 27.58 3.06
C PRO A 71 6.02 26.64 4.23
N ASP A 72 5.05 26.93 5.12
CA ASP A 72 4.71 26.13 6.31
C ASP A 72 3.62 25.06 6.02
N THR A 73 3.24 24.88 4.75
CA THR A 73 2.18 23.93 4.38
C THR A 73 2.63 22.49 4.62
N ARG A 74 1.80 21.71 5.32
CA ARG A 74 1.96 20.26 5.49
C ARG A 74 1.29 19.52 4.34
N SER A 75 1.80 18.33 4.01
CA SER A 75 1.35 17.58 2.82
C SER A 75 0.77 16.24 3.23
N ALA A 76 -0.50 16.00 2.90
CA ALA A 76 -1.20 14.76 3.18
C ALA A 76 -1.03 13.77 2.02
N PHE A 77 -0.55 12.58 2.37
CA PHE A 77 -0.39 11.42 1.50
C PHE A 77 -1.33 10.33 1.97
N TRP A 78 -1.80 9.47 1.07
CA TRP A 78 -2.75 8.43 1.42
C TRP A 78 -2.48 7.15 0.63
N SER A 79 -2.90 6.02 1.20
CA SER A 79 -2.86 4.73 0.54
C SER A 79 -4.17 3.99 0.77
N TYR A 80 -4.82 3.60 -0.33
CA TYR A 80 -6.14 2.94 -0.45
C TYR A 80 -7.05 2.98 0.80
N LYS A 81 -7.51 1.81 1.31
CA LYS A 81 -8.20 1.69 2.59
C LYS A 81 -7.36 0.83 3.55
N LEU A 82 -7.53 1.08 4.84
CA LEU A 82 -7.07 0.15 5.87
C LEU A 82 -8.07 -1.00 5.98
N GLU A 83 -7.56 -2.20 6.20
CA GLU A 83 -8.41 -3.36 6.54
C GLU A 83 -9.08 -3.15 7.91
N GLU A 84 -8.32 -2.59 8.87
CA GLU A 84 -8.80 -2.22 10.20
C GLU A 84 -8.41 -0.76 10.45
N HIS A 85 -9.36 0.15 10.30
CA HIS A 85 -9.12 1.57 10.54
C HIS A 85 -9.34 1.88 12.04
N PRO A 86 -8.40 2.56 12.71
CA PRO A 86 -8.36 2.70 14.18
C PRO A 86 -9.56 3.49 14.75
N ASP A 87 -10.04 4.48 14.00
CA ASP A 87 -11.07 5.41 14.49
C ASP A 87 -12.49 5.12 13.97
N ILE A 88 -12.69 4.01 13.26
CA ILE A 88 -14.03 3.62 12.76
C ILE A 88 -14.40 2.22 13.27
N GLY A 89 -15.69 1.93 13.30
CA GLY A 89 -16.18 0.65 13.80
C GLY A 89 -15.72 -0.53 12.94
N VAL A 90 -15.57 -1.71 13.58
CA VAL A 90 -15.26 -2.97 12.87
C VAL A 90 -16.29 -3.22 11.76
N GLY A 91 -15.80 -3.47 10.54
CA GLY A 91 -16.63 -3.75 9.37
C GLY A 91 -17.12 -2.52 8.61
N GLU A 92 -16.72 -1.31 9.02
CA GLU A 92 -16.88 -0.11 8.21
C GLU A 92 -15.71 0.02 7.21
N ASP A 93 -16.04 0.21 5.92
CA ASP A 93 -15.05 0.52 4.88
C ASP A 93 -14.99 2.04 4.68
N LEU A 94 -13.81 2.64 4.89
CA LEU A 94 -13.55 4.06 4.60
C LEU A 94 -12.21 4.22 3.89
N TYR A 95 -12.21 4.83 2.71
CA TYR A 95 -10.99 5.06 1.94
C TYR A 95 -10.17 6.22 2.52
N SER A 96 -8.88 6.00 2.69
CA SER A 96 -7.92 6.98 3.23
C SER A 96 -7.85 8.25 2.38
N MET A 97 -8.13 8.16 1.08
CA MET A 97 -8.24 9.34 0.20
C MET A 97 -9.29 10.33 0.70
N HIS A 98 -10.47 9.84 1.11
CA HIS A 98 -11.54 10.71 1.60
C HIS A 98 -11.22 11.29 2.97
N VAL A 99 -10.52 10.53 3.82
CA VAL A 99 -10.06 11.01 5.14
C VAL A 99 -8.99 12.10 4.97
N ALA A 100 -7.98 11.85 4.11
CA ALA A 100 -6.93 12.83 3.82
C ALA A 100 -7.51 14.12 3.21
N ALA A 101 -8.47 14.00 2.29
CA ALA A 101 -9.17 15.15 1.70
C ALA A 101 -9.98 15.93 2.74
N ALA A 102 -10.80 15.24 3.55
CA ALA A 102 -11.59 15.86 4.60
C ALA A 102 -10.70 16.57 5.63
N TYR A 103 -9.59 15.93 6.03
CA TYR A 103 -8.64 16.52 6.96
C TYR A 103 -7.97 17.77 6.38
N ALA A 104 -7.48 17.68 5.14
CA ALA A 104 -6.82 18.81 4.50
C ALA A 104 -7.75 20.00 4.22
N GLU A 105 -9.05 19.75 3.99
CA GLU A 105 -10.03 20.82 3.79
C GLU A 105 -10.52 21.43 5.12
N ALA A 106 -10.44 20.69 6.23
CA ALA A 106 -10.70 21.22 7.56
C ALA A 106 -9.52 22.02 8.14
N GLU A 107 -8.29 21.71 7.71
CA GLU A 107 -7.06 22.31 8.19
C GLU A 107 -6.38 23.16 7.09
N GLU A 108 -6.58 24.48 7.10
CA GLU A 108 -6.06 25.40 6.07
C GLU A 108 -4.53 25.30 5.83
N SER A 109 -3.78 24.79 6.80
CA SER A 109 -2.33 24.57 6.74
C SER A 109 -1.92 23.26 6.06
N VAL A 110 -2.86 22.48 5.52
CA VAL A 110 -2.64 21.16 4.96
C VAL A 110 -3.17 21.11 3.53
N ARG A 111 -2.40 20.50 2.65
CA ARG A 111 -2.80 20.20 1.27
C ARG A 111 -2.78 18.69 1.04
N TYR A 112 -3.54 18.21 0.07
CA TYR A 112 -3.47 16.84 -0.46
C TYR A 112 -3.35 16.89 -1.98
N LEU A 113 -2.82 15.84 -2.61
CA LEU A 113 -2.49 15.85 -4.04
C LEU A 113 -3.70 16.22 -4.91
N GLU A 114 -4.82 15.55 -4.75
CA GLU A 114 -6.04 15.76 -5.54
C GLU A 114 -6.68 17.13 -5.27
N GLY A 115 -6.36 17.77 -4.15
CA GLY A 115 -6.81 19.13 -3.82
C GLY A 115 -6.04 20.24 -4.53
N THR A 116 -4.83 19.95 -5.01
CA THR A 116 -3.99 20.90 -5.76
C THR A 116 -4.57 21.22 -7.14
N PRO A 117 -4.23 22.37 -7.76
CA PRO A 117 -4.63 22.66 -9.14
C PRO A 117 -4.27 21.53 -10.11
N GLY A 118 -3.08 20.97 -9.96
CA GLY A 118 -2.59 19.86 -10.78
C GLY A 118 -3.33 18.55 -10.56
N GLY A 119 -3.61 18.20 -9.30
CA GLY A 119 -4.40 17.02 -8.96
C GLY A 119 -5.82 17.10 -9.52
N LYS A 120 -6.45 18.28 -9.44
CA LYS A 120 -7.76 18.52 -10.06
C LYS A 120 -7.72 18.36 -11.57
N ALA A 121 -6.75 18.99 -12.23
CA ALA A 121 -6.60 18.90 -13.69
C ALA A 121 -6.37 17.45 -14.16
N LEU A 122 -5.56 16.67 -13.45
CA LEU A 122 -5.35 15.25 -13.76
C LEU A 122 -6.60 14.41 -13.44
N GLY A 123 -7.30 14.73 -12.35
CA GLY A 123 -8.57 14.12 -11.95
C GLY A 123 -9.68 14.25 -12.99
N GLU A 124 -9.75 15.40 -13.68
CA GLU A 124 -10.70 15.64 -14.79
C GLU A 124 -10.51 14.71 -16.00
N LEU A 125 -9.40 13.97 -16.08
CA LEU A 125 -9.20 12.95 -17.11
C LEU A 125 -9.88 11.62 -16.75
N HIS A 126 -10.29 11.41 -15.49
CA HIS A 126 -10.98 10.21 -15.02
C HIS A 126 -10.32 8.91 -15.49
N LEU A 127 -8.98 8.82 -15.41
CA LEU A 127 -8.22 7.68 -15.94
C LEU A 127 -8.54 6.34 -15.24
N TRP A 128 -9.07 6.42 -14.01
CA TRP A 128 -9.53 5.26 -13.25
C TRP A 128 -10.92 4.76 -13.67
N ASP A 129 -11.67 5.54 -14.45
CA ASP A 129 -13.03 5.23 -14.89
C ASP A 129 -13.01 4.14 -16.00
N PRO A 130 -13.79 3.04 -15.86
CA PRO A 130 -13.85 1.99 -16.86
C PRO A 130 -14.29 2.44 -18.26
N ALA A 131 -15.21 3.40 -18.35
CA ALA A 131 -15.72 3.91 -19.62
C ALA A 131 -14.65 4.74 -20.35
N VAL A 132 -13.86 5.55 -19.61
CA VAL A 132 -12.71 6.25 -20.19
C VAL A 132 -11.66 5.28 -20.70
N ARG A 133 -11.25 4.28 -19.90
CA ARG A 133 -10.31 3.23 -20.36
C ARG A 133 -10.79 2.51 -21.60
N THR A 134 -12.08 2.16 -21.63
CA THR A 134 -12.71 1.51 -22.80
C THR A 134 -12.67 2.42 -24.04
N ALA A 135 -12.96 3.70 -23.88
CA ALA A 135 -12.92 4.67 -24.98
C ALA A 135 -11.49 4.94 -25.51
N LEU A 136 -10.48 4.75 -24.64
CA LEU A 136 -9.05 4.72 -24.97
C LEU A 136 -8.60 3.38 -25.56
N LYS A 137 -9.48 2.38 -25.70
CA LYS A 137 -9.16 1.03 -26.20
C LYS A 137 -8.08 0.32 -25.37
N LEU A 138 -8.12 0.50 -24.06
CA LEU A 138 -7.24 -0.17 -23.11
C LEU A 138 -8.00 -1.30 -22.41
N ASP A 139 -7.33 -2.44 -22.23
CA ASP A 139 -7.79 -3.44 -21.27
C ASP A 139 -7.66 -2.92 -19.83
N LYS A 140 -8.22 -3.68 -18.89
CA LYS A 140 -8.28 -3.30 -17.47
C LYS A 140 -6.89 -3.07 -16.87
N ASP A 141 -5.93 -3.93 -17.19
CA ASP A 141 -4.60 -3.89 -16.58
C ASP A 141 -3.76 -2.77 -17.20
N SER A 142 -3.72 -2.69 -18.53
CA SER A 142 -3.05 -1.60 -19.26
C SER A 142 -3.60 -0.22 -18.86
N GLY A 143 -4.92 -0.11 -18.67
CA GLY A 143 -5.52 1.16 -18.26
C GLY A 143 -5.26 1.53 -16.80
N ARG A 144 -5.14 0.54 -15.90
CA ARG A 144 -4.72 0.78 -14.50
C ARG A 144 -3.26 1.17 -14.42
N GLU A 145 -2.39 0.48 -15.14
CA GLU A 145 -0.97 0.80 -15.25
C GLU A 145 -0.78 2.22 -15.78
N LEU A 146 -1.49 2.59 -16.86
CA LEU A 146 -1.43 3.92 -17.44
C LEU A 146 -1.92 5.02 -16.47
N ALA A 147 -3.01 4.76 -15.74
CA ALA A 147 -3.50 5.70 -14.73
C ALA A 147 -2.47 5.85 -13.60
N GLY A 148 -1.93 4.73 -13.11
CA GLY A 148 -0.86 4.71 -12.12
C GLY A 148 0.36 5.50 -12.56
N ASP A 149 0.85 5.28 -13.79
CA ASP A 149 1.97 6.01 -14.39
C ASP A 149 1.75 7.53 -14.39
N ALA A 150 0.54 7.97 -14.76
CA ALA A 150 0.19 9.39 -14.84
C ALA A 150 0.14 10.04 -13.45
N TRP A 151 -0.48 9.35 -12.48
CA TRP A 151 -0.53 9.82 -11.10
C TRP A 151 0.85 9.79 -10.44
N SER A 152 1.66 8.74 -10.65
CA SER A 152 3.04 8.67 -10.20
C SER A 152 3.87 9.87 -10.69
N ALA A 153 3.73 10.27 -11.96
CA ALA A 153 4.46 11.43 -12.47
C ALA A 153 4.10 12.74 -11.73
N LEU A 154 2.82 12.94 -11.38
CA LEU A 154 2.39 14.10 -10.60
C LEU A 154 2.80 13.98 -9.12
N SER A 155 2.62 12.80 -8.55
CA SER A 155 2.97 12.44 -7.17
C SER A 155 4.45 12.65 -6.88
N GLN A 156 5.34 12.35 -7.83
CA GLN A 156 6.77 12.62 -7.68
C GLN A 156 7.01 14.12 -7.44
N LYS A 157 6.41 14.99 -8.26
CA LYS A 157 6.52 16.45 -8.08
C LYS A 157 5.93 16.89 -6.74
N TYR A 158 4.79 16.31 -6.35
CA TYR A 158 4.14 16.63 -5.08
C TYR A 158 5.01 16.28 -3.87
N ALA A 159 5.66 15.11 -3.89
CA ALA A 159 6.61 14.65 -2.88
C ALA A 159 7.86 15.53 -2.83
N THR A 160 8.48 15.82 -3.98
CA THR A 160 9.64 16.73 -4.07
C THR A 160 9.33 18.11 -3.47
N ARG A 161 8.13 18.64 -3.71
CA ARG A 161 7.68 19.95 -3.19
C ARG A 161 7.29 19.95 -1.71
N THR A 162 7.27 18.80 -1.04
CA THR A 162 6.89 18.73 0.37
C THR A 162 8.08 19.11 1.24
N GLU A 163 7.95 20.18 2.02
CA GLU A 163 9.04 20.70 2.87
C GLU A 163 8.75 20.58 4.38
N ASN A 164 7.49 20.48 4.79
CA ASN A 164 7.09 20.23 6.18
C ASN A 164 6.46 18.85 6.34
N GLU A 165 5.86 18.60 7.50
CA GLU A 165 5.27 17.31 7.84
C GLU A 165 4.51 16.67 6.68
N ALA A 166 4.94 15.45 6.36
CA ALA A 166 4.31 14.58 5.39
C ALA A 166 3.37 13.64 6.16
N LEU A 167 2.09 13.96 6.14
CA LEU A 167 1.03 13.29 6.90
C LEU A 167 0.52 12.07 6.12
N PHE A 168 0.92 10.88 6.53
CA PHE A 168 0.61 9.62 5.84
C PHE A 168 -0.65 9.00 6.43
N PHE A 169 -1.78 9.15 5.75
CA PHE A 169 -3.04 8.50 6.06
C PHE A 169 -3.01 7.03 5.62
N MET A 170 -2.21 6.25 6.32
CA MET A 170 -2.05 4.80 6.22
C MET A 170 -1.38 4.28 7.50
N ALA A 171 -1.55 2.99 7.83
CA ALA A 171 -0.84 2.39 8.98
C ALA A 171 0.51 1.78 8.56
N GLU A 172 0.66 1.48 7.28
CA GLU A 172 1.81 0.83 6.69
C GLU A 172 1.83 1.15 5.19
N LEU A 173 3.01 1.25 4.59
CA LEU A 173 3.11 1.52 3.16
C LEU A 173 2.88 0.23 2.35
N ASN A 174 1.83 0.22 1.54
CA ASN A 174 1.52 -0.90 0.65
C ASN A 174 2.34 -0.81 -0.65
N PRO A 175 3.16 -1.84 -0.99
CA PRO A 175 3.97 -1.85 -2.20
C PRO A 175 3.19 -1.73 -3.51
N GLY A 176 1.90 -2.04 -3.54
CA GLY A 176 1.06 -1.87 -4.72
C GLY A 176 0.62 -0.43 -4.99
N THR A 177 1.08 0.56 -4.23
CA THR A 177 0.51 1.93 -4.25
C THR A 177 1.54 2.99 -4.63
N VAL A 178 1.05 4.09 -5.22
CA VAL A 178 1.87 5.25 -5.61
C VAL A 178 2.61 5.84 -4.41
N ALA A 179 1.98 5.82 -3.23
CA ALA A 179 2.61 6.24 -1.98
C ALA A 179 3.91 5.49 -1.68
N TYR A 180 3.94 4.17 -1.89
CA TYR A 180 5.16 3.37 -1.68
C TYR A 180 6.13 3.44 -2.86
N GLN A 181 5.61 3.35 -4.09
CA GLN A 181 6.45 3.20 -5.29
C GLN A 181 7.05 4.52 -5.77
N THR A 182 6.52 5.67 -5.32
CA THR A 182 6.90 6.97 -5.87
C THR A 182 7.07 8.03 -4.80
N GLU A 183 6.09 8.23 -3.91
CA GLU A 183 6.10 9.37 -2.98
C GLU A 183 7.07 9.17 -1.81
N ALA A 184 6.99 8.04 -1.12
CA ALA A 184 7.89 7.74 0.00
C ALA A 184 9.37 7.65 -0.44
N PRO A 185 9.75 6.98 -1.56
CA PRO A 185 11.12 6.99 -2.06
C PRO A 185 11.62 8.40 -2.33
N GLN A 186 10.83 9.24 -3.01
CA GLN A 186 11.22 10.63 -3.29
C GLN A 186 11.49 11.41 -1.99
N LEU A 187 10.62 11.29 -0.98
CA LEU A 187 10.84 11.93 0.32
C LEU A 187 12.11 11.40 1.00
N ARG A 188 12.36 10.08 0.95
CA ARG A 188 13.57 9.50 1.54
C ARG A 188 14.81 10.00 0.82
N GLU A 189 14.88 9.90 -0.49
CA GLU A 189 16.00 10.37 -1.33
C GLU A 189 16.33 11.85 -1.07
N ASP A 190 15.31 12.69 -0.86
CA ASP A 190 15.47 14.11 -0.52
C ASP A 190 15.91 14.35 0.96
N GLY A 191 16.16 13.30 1.73
CA GLY A 191 16.55 13.37 3.14
C GLY A 191 15.41 13.71 4.11
N LYS A 192 14.16 13.59 3.66
CA LYS A 192 12.94 14.02 4.36
C LYS A 192 12.26 12.88 5.14
N LEU A 193 13.05 11.94 5.65
CA LEU A 193 12.52 10.79 6.40
C LEU A 193 11.95 11.21 7.77
N ASP A 194 12.51 12.24 8.38
CA ASP A 194 12.19 12.72 9.73
C ASP A 194 10.89 13.55 9.80
N ILE A 195 10.45 14.12 8.68
CA ILE A 195 9.19 14.86 8.55
C ILE A 195 8.00 13.95 8.25
N ILE A 196 8.20 12.66 7.98
CA ILE A 196 7.11 11.71 7.77
C ILE A 196 6.41 11.41 9.10
N ARG A 197 5.08 11.51 9.08
CA ARG A 197 4.19 11.25 10.21
C ARG A 197 3.06 10.36 9.75
N PHE A 198 2.98 9.14 10.26
CA PHE A 198 1.82 8.28 9.98
C PHE A 198 0.65 8.76 10.81
N MET A 199 -0.53 8.94 10.23
CA MET A 199 -1.72 9.44 10.93
C MET A 199 -2.48 8.35 11.67
N TYR A 200 -2.12 7.08 11.44
CA TYR A 200 -2.67 5.93 12.15
C TYR A 200 -1.58 5.22 12.94
N PRO A 201 -1.94 4.63 14.11
CA PRO A 201 -1.00 3.84 14.90
C PRO A 201 -0.49 2.64 14.08
N PRO A 202 0.68 2.09 14.44
CA PRO A 202 1.15 0.87 13.83
C PRO A 202 0.14 -0.27 14.06
N PRO A 203 0.01 -1.24 13.15
CA PRO A 203 -0.95 -2.34 13.31
C PRO A 203 -0.62 -3.17 14.57
N SER A 204 -1.38 -2.96 15.64
CA SER A 204 -1.07 -3.52 16.97
C SER A 204 -1.06 -5.05 17.00
N THR A 205 -1.97 -5.68 16.25
CA THR A 205 -2.05 -7.14 16.07
C THR A 205 -0.79 -7.72 15.42
N LYS A 206 -0.13 -6.97 14.53
CA LYS A 206 1.14 -7.40 13.92
C LYS A 206 2.31 -7.31 14.90
N LEU A 207 2.26 -6.34 15.82
CA LEU A 207 3.30 -6.09 16.82
C LEU A 207 3.16 -6.95 18.09
N GLU A 208 2.05 -7.67 18.25
CA GLU A 208 1.83 -8.54 19.39
C GLU A 208 2.92 -9.63 19.50
N GLY A 209 3.38 -9.87 20.73
CA GLY A 209 4.39 -10.88 21.05
C GLY A 209 5.85 -10.45 20.85
N PHE A 210 6.12 -9.27 20.26
CA PHE A 210 7.48 -8.73 20.22
C PHE A 210 7.90 -8.14 21.58
N PRO A 211 9.20 -8.15 21.93
CA PRO A 211 9.74 -7.40 23.06
C PRO A 211 9.46 -5.89 22.95
N PRO A 212 9.31 -5.15 24.07
CA PRO A 212 9.01 -3.72 24.06
C PRO A 212 9.95 -2.88 23.21
N GLU A 213 11.25 -3.18 23.21
CA GLU A 213 12.29 -2.46 22.47
C GLU A 213 12.14 -2.65 20.95
N THR A 214 11.75 -3.86 20.52
CA THR A 214 11.44 -4.15 19.11
C THR A 214 10.13 -3.48 18.70
N GLN A 215 9.10 -3.50 19.56
CA GLN A 215 7.84 -2.81 19.30
C GLN A 215 8.06 -1.29 19.17
N GLU A 216 8.88 -0.70 20.04
CA GLU A 216 9.22 0.72 19.97
C GLU A 216 9.87 1.07 18.63
N LEU A 217 10.88 0.28 18.21
CA LEU A 217 11.56 0.49 16.93
C LEU A 217 10.61 0.40 15.74
N LEU A 218 9.78 -0.65 15.68
CA LEU A 218 8.79 -0.85 14.62
C LEU A 218 7.66 0.19 14.62
N SER A 219 7.44 0.85 15.75
CA SER A 219 6.45 1.94 15.88
C SER A 219 6.99 3.28 15.38
N ARG A 220 8.30 3.42 15.13
CA ARG A 220 8.89 4.68 14.65
C ARG A 220 8.47 4.94 13.22
N ASP A 221 7.96 6.14 12.95
CA ASP A 221 7.53 6.53 11.60
C ASP A 221 8.65 6.44 10.56
N ALA A 222 9.88 6.77 10.94
CA ALA A 222 11.05 6.62 10.07
C ALA A 222 11.32 5.15 9.67
N VAL A 223 11.01 4.17 10.54
CA VAL A 223 11.14 2.74 10.20
C VAL A 223 9.96 2.31 9.33
N ARG A 224 8.74 2.72 9.69
CA ARG A 224 7.51 2.42 8.94
C ARG A 224 7.50 3.03 7.53
N ALA A 225 8.23 4.12 7.31
CA ALA A 225 8.41 4.76 6.00
C ALA A 225 9.36 3.99 5.07
N GLN A 226 10.07 2.98 5.59
CA GLN A 226 11.04 2.17 4.85
C GLN A 226 10.58 0.72 4.69
N LEU A 227 9.89 0.18 5.69
CA LEU A 227 9.56 -1.25 5.76
C LEU A 227 8.08 -1.54 5.52
N HIS A 228 7.80 -2.75 5.07
CA HIS A 228 6.45 -3.28 4.91
C HIS A 228 6.39 -4.79 5.16
N THR A 229 5.21 -5.30 5.44
CA THR A 229 4.91 -6.70 5.78
C THR A 229 4.01 -7.36 4.74
N PHE A 230 3.62 -6.62 3.69
CA PHE A 230 2.91 -7.16 2.55
C PHE A 230 3.81 -8.14 1.79
N ALA A 231 3.30 -9.36 1.56
CA ALA A 231 3.94 -10.32 0.68
C ALA A 231 4.08 -9.75 -0.74
N TYR A 232 5.14 -10.13 -1.43
CA TYR A 232 5.43 -9.67 -2.79
C TYR A 232 5.65 -10.87 -3.72
N ASP A 233 5.53 -10.64 -5.03
CA ASP A 233 5.88 -11.62 -6.05
C ASP A 233 7.36 -11.51 -6.47
N GLU A 234 7.97 -12.60 -6.94
CA GLU A 234 9.41 -12.62 -7.31
C GLU A 234 9.81 -11.58 -8.39
N LYS A 235 8.85 -11.06 -9.16
CA LYS A 235 9.08 -10.01 -10.17
C LYS A 235 8.96 -8.60 -9.60
N ALA A 236 8.64 -8.45 -8.31
CA ALA A 236 8.66 -7.18 -7.62
C ALA A 236 10.04 -6.51 -7.75
N ASN A 237 10.05 -5.18 -7.72
CA ASN A 237 11.29 -4.42 -7.82
C ASN A 237 12.17 -4.59 -6.57
N GLU A 238 13.45 -4.24 -6.72
CA GLU A 238 14.46 -4.40 -5.66
C GLU A 238 14.08 -3.63 -4.38
N LEU A 239 13.44 -2.46 -4.51
CA LEU A 239 12.99 -1.69 -3.35
C LEU A 239 11.94 -2.45 -2.53
N THR A 240 10.94 -3.04 -3.20
CA THR A 240 9.91 -3.88 -2.57
C THR A 240 10.53 -5.09 -1.88
N LYS A 241 11.55 -5.70 -2.49
CA LYS A 241 12.25 -6.83 -1.87
C LYS A 241 13.05 -6.40 -0.64
N ALA A 242 13.76 -5.29 -0.73
CA ALA A 242 14.60 -4.76 0.35
C ALA A 242 13.78 -4.26 1.55
N GLY A 243 12.60 -3.70 1.32
CA GLY A 243 11.71 -3.20 2.37
C GLY A 243 10.86 -4.28 3.05
N TYR A 244 10.91 -5.54 2.60
CA TYR A 244 10.05 -6.58 3.14
C TYR A 244 10.53 -7.09 4.51
N LEU A 245 9.69 -6.91 5.51
CA LEU A 245 9.86 -7.42 6.86
C LEU A 245 8.97 -8.65 7.08
N ASN A 246 9.60 -9.82 7.11
CA ASN A 246 8.94 -11.06 7.51
C ASN A 246 8.85 -11.14 9.04
N LEU A 247 7.64 -10.95 9.59
CA LEU A 247 7.41 -10.94 11.04
C LEU A 247 7.68 -12.30 11.70
N ASP A 248 7.46 -13.43 11.02
CA ASP A 248 7.70 -14.75 11.59
C ASP A 248 9.20 -15.05 11.70
N VAL A 249 9.97 -14.66 10.69
CA VAL A 249 11.43 -14.70 10.75
C VAL A 249 11.93 -13.79 11.87
N LEU A 250 11.39 -12.56 11.98
CA LEU A 250 11.78 -11.64 13.05
C LEU A 250 11.49 -12.24 14.43
N ARG A 251 10.31 -12.84 14.65
CA ARG A 251 9.96 -13.51 15.93
C ARG A 251 10.86 -14.71 16.25
N SER A 252 11.39 -15.39 15.23
CA SER A 252 12.27 -16.54 15.43
C SER A 252 13.67 -16.17 15.96
N LEU A 253 14.04 -14.89 15.89
CA LEU A 253 15.34 -14.43 16.37
C LEU A 253 15.39 -14.47 17.91
N PRO A 254 16.50 -14.95 18.49
CA PRO A 254 16.56 -15.39 19.89
C PRO A 254 16.59 -14.25 20.91
N THR A 255 16.98 -13.03 20.50
CA THR A 255 17.11 -11.88 21.40
C THR A 255 16.48 -10.61 20.82
N PRO A 256 16.03 -9.66 21.66
CA PRO A 256 15.58 -8.34 21.20
C PRO A 256 16.64 -7.59 20.39
N GLU A 257 17.93 -7.74 20.72
CA GLU A 257 19.05 -7.13 19.99
C GLU A 257 19.13 -7.68 18.57
N ALA A 258 19.00 -9.00 18.39
CA ALA A 258 19.00 -9.63 17.08
C ALA A 258 17.80 -9.18 16.25
N GLN A 259 16.63 -9.02 16.87
CA GLN A 259 15.44 -8.49 16.20
C GLN A 259 15.64 -7.05 15.75
N ARG A 260 16.11 -6.18 16.63
CA ARG A 260 16.39 -4.77 16.29
C ARG A 260 17.45 -4.65 15.20
N ALA A 261 18.53 -5.44 15.28
CA ALA A 261 19.57 -5.47 14.25
C ALA A 261 18.99 -5.88 12.88
N ALA A 262 18.16 -6.92 12.81
CA ALA A 262 17.52 -7.35 11.55
C ALA A 262 16.63 -6.26 10.94
N VAL A 263 15.86 -5.53 11.77
CA VAL A 263 15.05 -4.39 11.31
C VAL A 263 15.92 -3.27 10.73
N LEU A 264 17.02 -2.92 11.42
CA LEU A 264 17.93 -1.86 10.97
C LEU A 264 18.73 -2.27 9.72
N GLU A 265 19.05 -3.55 9.55
CA GLU A 265 19.68 -4.08 8.34
C GLU A 265 18.79 -3.92 7.10
N LEU A 266 17.48 -4.18 7.24
CA LEU A 266 16.51 -3.92 6.17
C LEU A 266 16.43 -2.42 5.85
N CYS A 267 16.37 -1.55 6.87
CA CYS A 267 16.42 -0.10 6.68
C CYS A 267 17.70 0.33 5.94
N ALA A 268 18.86 -0.26 6.25
CA ALA A 268 20.11 0.02 5.55
C ALA A 268 20.08 -0.46 4.09
N GLY A 269 19.41 -1.58 3.81
CA GLY A 269 19.14 -2.06 2.44
C GLY A 269 18.30 -1.07 1.62
N VAL A 270 17.22 -0.56 2.21
CA VAL A 270 16.37 0.47 1.61
C VAL A 270 17.16 1.77 1.40
N ALA A 271 17.91 2.22 2.41
CA ALA A 271 18.73 3.42 2.33
C ALA A 271 19.78 3.35 1.20
N ARG A 272 20.38 2.18 0.98
CA ARG A 272 21.32 1.96 -0.13
C ARG A 272 20.63 2.11 -1.49
N LEU A 273 19.42 1.58 -1.65
CA LEU A 273 18.67 1.73 -2.90
C LEU A 273 18.20 3.17 -3.13
N ASP A 274 17.89 3.91 -2.07
CA ASP A 274 17.61 5.34 -2.10
C ASP A 274 18.89 6.21 -2.27
N GLY A 275 20.10 5.62 -2.35
CA GLY A 275 21.36 6.37 -2.49
C GLY A 275 21.82 7.15 -1.25
N ARG A 276 21.31 6.81 -0.06
CA ARG A 276 21.58 7.50 1.21
C ARG A 276 22.76 6.90 1.98
N GLU A 277 23.97 7.00 1.42
CA GLU A 277 25.17 6.34 1.96
C GLU A 277 25.50 6.71 3.43
N ALA A 278 25.28 7.97 3.84
CA ALA A 278 25.50 8.38 5.23
C ALA A 278 24.55 7.66 6.22
N ASP A 279 23.31 7.40 5.81
CA ASP A 279 22.37 6.63 6.63
C ASP A 279 22.73 5.14 6.65
N VAL A 280 23.23 4.60 5.53
CA VAL A 280 23.74 3.23 5.47
C VAL A 280 24.87 3.01 6.47
N GLU A 281 25.85 3.94 6.51
CA GLU A 281 26.96 3.89 7.47
C GLU A 281 26.44 3.91 8.90
N LYS A 282 25.62 4.90 9.25
CA LYS A 282 25.04 5.05 10.59
C LYS A 282 24.24 3.81 11.04
N LEU A 283 23.37 3.29 10.18
CA LEU A 283 22.56 2.11 10.48
C LEU A 283 23.43 0.86 10.65
N THR A 284 24.48 0.73 9.82
CA THR A 284 25.42 -0.40 9.91
C THR A 284 26.21 -0.37 11.21
N GLU A 285 26.66 0.81 11.66
CA GLU A 285 27.33 0.98 12.95
C GLU A 285 26.40 0.58 14.12
N GLU A 286 25.14 1.00 14.10
CA GLU A 286 24.15 0.64 15.12
C GLU A 286 23.88 -0.88 15.14
N VAL A 287 23.80 -1.51 13.97
CA VAL A 287 23.70 -2.97 13.83
C VAL A 287 24.90 -3.68 14.45
N LEU A 288 26.12 -3.19 14.21
CA LEU A 288 27.34 -3.76 14.79
C LEU A 288 27.35 -3.64 16.33
N ALA A 289 26.89 -2.50 16.87
CA ALA A 289 26.76 -2.30 18.30
C ALA A 289 25.77 -3.29 18.93
N LEU A 290 24.57 -3.46 18.35
CA LEU A 290 23.57 -4.41 18.84
C LEU A 290 24.06 -5.86 18.81
N ARG A 291 24.79 -6.24 17.75
CA ARG A 291 25.38 -7.59 17.65
C ARG A 291 26.47 -7.82 18.71
N ALA A 292 27.28 -6.81 19.02
CA ALA A 292 28.27 -6.88 20.09
C ALA A 292 27.61 -7.02 21.47
N GLU A 293 26.51 -6.31 21.72
CA GLU A 293 25.71 -6.46 22.94
C GLU A 293 25.13 -7.87 23.08
N GLN A 294 24.63 -8.45 21.99
CA GLN A 294 24.15 -9.83 21.95
C GLN A 294 25.25 -10.84 22.31
N GLU A 295 26.46 -10.67 21.76
CA GLU A 295 27.60 -11.55 22.04
C GLU A 295 28.05 -11.43 23.50
N ALA A 296 28.07 -10.21 24.06
CA ALA A 296 28.40 -9.98 25.46
C ALA A 296 27.34 -10.54 26.44
N ALA A 297 26.07 -10.58 26.02
CA ALA A 297 24.96 -11.12 26.81
C ALA A 297 24.82 -12.65 26.72
N ALA A 298 25.57 -13.32 25.83
CA ALA A 298 25.60 -14.77 25.79
C ALA A 298 26.17 -15.33 27.11
N PRO A 299 25.54 -16.36 27.72
CA PRO A 299 26.06 -16.94 28.95
C PRO A 299 27.47 -17.45 28.70
N GLY A 300 28.44 -16.90 29.45
CA GLY A 300 29.84 -17.27 29.35
C GLY A 300 29.98 -18.77 29.51
N VAL A 301 30.54 -19.43 28.49
CA VAL A 301 31.11 -20.76 28.67
C VAL A 301 32.19 -20.57 29.73
N GLU A 302 31.99 -21.16 30.91
CA GLU A 302 32.98 -21.18 31.97
C GLU A 302 34.34 -21.53 31.37
N GLU A 303 35.33 -20.69 31.67
CA GLU A 303 36.74 -20.87 31.35
C GLU A 303 37.17 -22.29 31.75
N GLN A 304 37.24 -23.21 30.78
CA GLN A 304 38.14 -24.34 30.90
C GLN A 304 39.54 -23.84 30.54
N GLU A 305 40.28 -23.54 31.61
CA GLU A 305 41.69 -23.21 31.60
C GLU A 305 42.55 -24.16 30.75
N GLN A 306 43.44 -23.51 29.97
CA GLN A 306 44.77 -23.96 29.54
C GLN A 306 44.89 -25.03 28.43
N GLN A 307 45.25 -24.57 27.23
CA GLN A 307 46.59 -24.84 26.67
C GLN A 307 46.98 -23.85 25.56
N PRO A 308 48.26 -23.43 25.46
CA PRO A 308 48.69 -22.40 24.52
C PRO A 308 49.07 -23.04 23.18
N GLN A 309 48.41 -22.63 22.09
CA GLN A 309 48.97 -22.77 20.75
C GLN A 309 49.10 -21.40 20.09
N LYS A 310 50.37 -21.05 19.90
CA LYS A 310 50.86 -19.99 19.03
C LYS A 310 50.46 -20.28 17.57
N GLU A 311 50.35 -19.18 16.84
CA GLU A 311 50.42 -19.06 15.37
C GLU A 311 49.23 -19.62 14.58
N GLN A 312 48.31 -18.73 14.21
CA GLN A 312 48.19 -18.31 12.81
C GLN A 312 47.36 -17.04 12.68
N ALA A 313 48.06 -15.94 12.39
CA ALA A 313 47.46 -14.81 11.69
C ALA A 313 47.13 -15.24 10.25
N GLN A 314 46.09 -14.61 9.69
CA GLN A 314 45.62 -14.65 8.29
C GLN A 314 44.74 -15.84 7.88
N GLN A 315 43.42 -15.66 7.99
CA GLN A 315 42.47 -15.87 6.89
C GLN A 315 41.07 -15.32 7.26
N VAL A 316 40.82 -14.08 6.87
CA VAL A 316 39.49 -13.55 6.50
C VAL A 316 39.67 -13.28 5.00
N PRO A 317 38.92 -13.90 4.05
CA PRO A 317 37.46 -13.88 3.98
C PRO A 317 36.84 -15.14 3.31
N GLN A 318 36.28 -16.10 4.06
CA GLN A 318 35.44 -17.16 3.45
C GLN A 318 34.22 -17.57 4.30
N ALA A 319 34.06 -17.03 5.51
CA ALA A 319 32.95 -17.38 6.39
C ALA A 319 31.63 -16.65 6.08
N GLN A 320 31.66 -15.50 5.38
CA GLN A 320 30.46 -14.75 5.00
C GLN A 320 29.75 -15.33 3.78
N GLU A 321 30.49 -15.76 2.74
CA GLU A 321 29.92 -16.46 1.58
C GLU A 321 29.35 -17.84 1.95
N ALA A 322 30.04 -18.57 2.84
CA ALA A 322 29.58 -19.88 3.31
C ALA A 322 28.25 -19.80 4.10
N ARG A 323 28.05 -18.74 4.90
CA ARG A 323 26.80 -18.53 5.65
C ARG A 323 25.65 -18.06 4.76
N GLN A 324 25.89 -17.21 3.76
CA GLN A 324 24.85 -16.85 2.79
C GLN A 324 24.42 -18.03 1.92
N THR A 325 25.37 -18.92 1.57
CA THR A 325 25.08 -20.12 0.79
C THR A 325 24.30 -21.16 1.60
N GLN A 326 24.59 -21.31 2.90
CA GLN A 326 23.83 -22.20 3.79
C GLN A 326 22.38 -21.74 4.02
N VAL A 327 22.16 -20.44 4.23
CA VAL A 327 20.79 -19.90 4.40
C VAL A 327 19.96 -20.08 3.11
N ALA A 328 20.57 -19.92 1.94
CA ALA A 328 19.91 -20.16 0.65
C ALA A 328 19.64 -21.66 0.37
N GLN A 329 20.47 -22.57 0.90
CA GLN A 329 20.26 -24.02 0.80
C GLN A 329 19.17 -24.52 1.73
N GLU A 330 19.14 -24.05 2.98
CA GLU A 330 18.10 -24.41 3.96
C GLU A 330 16.72 -23.88 3.55
N ALA A 331 16.65 -22.71 2.90
CA ALA A 331 15.42 -22.18 2.32
C ALA A 331 14.90 -23.02 1.14
N ARG A 332 15.81 -23.60 0.33
CA ARG A 332 15.45 -24.52 -0.77
C ARG A 332 14.97 -25.88 -0.27
N GLU A 333 15.64 -26.46 0.72
CA GLU A 333 15.20 -27.72 1.32
C GLU A 333 13.84 -27.57 2.04
N ALA A 334 13.58 -26.41 2.66
CA ALA A 334 12.28 -26.13 3.26
C ALA A 334 11.13 -26.02 2.22
N GLN A 335 11.43 -25.50 1.01
CA GLN A 335 10.48 -25.45 -0.11
C GLN A 335 10.24 -26.84 -0.73
N GLU A 336 11.28 -27.63 -0.93
CA GLU A 336 11.17 -28.97 -1.54
C GLU A 336 10.42 -29.96 -0.64
N VAL A 337 10.56 -29.82 0.68
CA VAL A 337 9.80 -30.62 1.67
C VAL A 337 8.32 -30.21 1.72
N GLN A 338 7.97 -28.96 1.41
CA GLN A 338 6.57 -28.54 1.26
C GLN A 338 5.93 -29.09 -0.03
N GLU A 339 6.64 -29.03 -1.15
CA GLU A 339 6.11 -29.51 -2.44
C GLU A 339 5.90 -31.04 -2.47
N VAL A 340 6.80 -31.81 -1.84
CA VAL A 340 6.65 -33.28 -1.71
C VAL A 340 5.50 -33.68 -0.77
N ARG A 341 5.13 -32.81 0.18
CA ARG A 341 4.00 -33.04 1.09
C ARG A 341 2.65 -32.77 0.43
N GLU A 342 2.61 -31.91 -0.59
CA GLU A 342 1.40 -31.54 -1.31
C GLU A 342 1.03 -32.53 -2.44
N VAL A 343 1.99 -33.33 -2.94
CA VAL A 343 1.78 -34.29 -4.05
C VAL A 343 1.21 -35.65 -3.60
N ARG A 344 1.06 -35.91 -2.29
CA ARG A 344 0.53 -37.18 -1.77
C ARG A 344 -0.81 -37.02 -1.03
N GLU A 345 -1.91 -36.95 -1.79
CA GLU A 345 -3.20 -37.58 -1.46
C GLU A 345 -4.03 -37.84 -2.75
N PRO A 346 -4.99 -38.80 -2.75
CA PRO A 346 -5.17 -39.74 -3.86
C PRO A 346 -6.07 -39.26 -5.00
N GLN A 347 -5.69 -39.65 -6.23
CA GLN A 347 -6.52 -39.58 -7.44
C GLN A 347 -7.86 -40.34 -7.28
N PRO A 348 -8.99 -39.77 -7.74
CA PRO A 348 -10.16 -40.54 -8.12
C PRO A 348 -10.17 -40.87 -9.63
N THR A 349 -10.44 -42.13 -9.95
CA THR A 349 -10.58 -42.72 -11.29
C THR A 349 -11.86 -42.23 -12.01
N PRO A 350 -11.90 -42.14 -13.37
CA PRO A 350 -12.95 -41.40 -14.08
C PRO A 350 -14.11 -42.28 -14.62
N ALA A 351 -15.32 -41.72 -14.61
CA ALA A 351 -16.48 -42.06 -15.46
C ALA A 351 -17.53 -40.95 -15.30
N GLY A 352 -18.28 -40.42 -16.26
CA GLY A 352 -18.46 -40.57 -17.70
C GLY A 352 -19.49 -39.51 -18.12
N HIS A 353 -19.45 -39.03 -19.37
CA HIS A 353 -20.45 -38.09 -19.93
C HIS A 353 -21.84 -38.76 -20.08
N PRO A 354 -22.97 -38.02 -19.99
CA PRO A 354 -23.52 -37.32 -21.18
C PRO A 354 -24.24 -35.96 -20.95
N THR A 355 -24.37 -35.23 -22.07
CA THR A 355 -25.05 -33.96 -22.41
C THR A 355 -26.62 -34.06 -22.41
N PRO A 356 -27.46 -33.05 -22.80
CA PRO A 356 -27.58 -31.59 -22.51
C PRO A 356 -29.01 -31.11 -22.04
N ALA A 357 -29.09 -29.94 -21.35
CA ALA A 357 -30.15 -28.87 -21.33
C ALA A 357 -31.64 -29.19 -20.96
N PRO A 358 -32.50 -28.24 -20.45
CA PRO A 358 -32.50 -26.78 -20.68
C PRO A 358 -32.75 -25.85 -19.45
N ALA A 359 -32.77 -24.55 -19.75
CA ALA A 359 -32.74 -23.37 -18.89
C ALA A 359 -33.87 -23.18 -17.86
N THR A 360 -33.51 -22.60 -16.69
CA THR A 360 -34.34 -21.64 -15.94
C THR A 360 -33.48 -20.70 -15.08
N VAL A 361 -33.94 -19.46 -14.99
CA VAL A 361 -33.31 -18.27 -14.39
C VAL A 361 -33.49 -18.25 -12.86
N SER A 362 -32.48 -17.79 -12.10
CA SER A 362 -32.57 -16.71 -11.08
C SER A 362 -31.77 -16.91 -9.78
N ALA A 363 -31.17 -15.78 -9.37
CA ALA A 363 -30.89 -15.29 -8.01
C ALA A 363 -29.75 -15.89 -7.17
N ALA A 364 -28.84 -14.99 -6.77
CA ALA A 364 -27.73 -15.17 -5.84
C ALA A 364 -28.19 -15.41 -4.39
N ALA A 365 -27.48 -16.29 -3.66
CA ALA A 365 -27.08 -16.12 -2.26
C ALA A 365 -26.20 -17.29 -1.77
N ALA A 366 -25.08 -16.93 -1.15
CA ALA A 366 -24.36 -17.60 -0.05
C ALA A 366 -24.03 -19.10 -0.15
N THR A 367 -22.74 -19.40 -0.36
CA THR A 367 -22.13 -20.67 0.07
C THR A 367 -21.97 -20.70 1.60
N PRO A 368 -22.52 -21.72 2.31
CA PRO A 368 -22.20 -21.99 3.70
C PRO A 368 -20.99 -22.92 3.77
N PHE A 369 -20.00 -22.59 4.60
CA PHE A 369 -18.95 -23.55 4.98
C PHE A 369 -18.85 -23.58 6.50
N MET A 370 -19.36 -24.66 7.10
CA MET A 370 -18.96 -25.27 8.38
C MET A 370 -19.87 -26.50 8.60
N PRO A 371 -19.33 -27.74 8.64
CA PRO A 371 -20.13 -28.94 8.86
C PRO A 371 -20.35 -29.21 10.35
N GLY A 372 -21.56 -29.62 10.73
CA GLY A 372 -21.78 -30.44 11.93
C GLY A 372 -22.53 -29.83 13.10
N VAL A 373 -23.74 -29.27 12.91
CA VAL A 373 -24.79 -29.28 13.95
C VAL A 373 -26.17 -29.40 13.28
N THR A 374 -26.87 -30.50 13.49
CA THR A 374 -28.29 -30.65 13.14
C THR A 374 -29.17 -29.94 14.16
N VAL A 375 -29.88 -28.89 13.73
CA VAL A 375 -31.02 -28.33 14.48
C VAL A 375 -32.26 -28.50 13.62
N THR A 376 -33.24 -29.25 14.12
CA THR A 376 -34.53 -29.45 13.45
C THR A 376 -35.47 -28.30 13.83
N PRO A 377 -35.91 -27.42 12.91
CA PRO A 377 -36.90 -26.40 13.24
C PRO A 377 -38.32 -26.94 13.02
N LYS A 378 -39.15 -26.78 14.05
CA LYS A 378 -40.58 -27.07 14.08
C LYS A 378 -41.33 -25.93 13.36
N GLN A 379 -42.20 -26.28 12.42
CA GLN A 379 -43.04 -25.34 11.65
C GLN A 379 -44.00 -24.54 12.55
N VAL A 380 -43.99 -23.21 12.41
CA VAL A 380 -45.15 -22.35 12.69
C VAL A 380 -45.16 -21.23 11.63
N VAL A 381 -46.32 -21.00 11.01
CA VAL A 381 -46.63 -20.03 9.94
C VAL A 381 -48.01 -19.43 10.31
N PRO A 382 -48.42 -18.21 9.92
CA PRO A 382 -47.72 -16.92 9.75
C PRO A 382 -48.51 -15.72 10.34
N ALA A 383 -47.89 -14.53 10.34
CA ALA A 383 -48.47 -13.24 9.93
C ALA A 383 -47.28 -12.26 9.96
N GLY A 384 -46.93 -11.46 8.96
CA GLY A 384 -47.66 -10.83 7.87
C GLY A 384 -46.97 -9.46 7.67
N HIS A 385 -46.84 -9.03 6.42
CA HIS A 385 -46.38 -7.71 5.94
C HIS A 385 -44.92 -7.54 5.51
N GLY A 386 -44.79 -7.07 4.26
CA GLY A 386 -43.78 -6.08 3.90
C GLY A 386 -42.61 -6.60 3.07
N VAL A 387 -42.85 -6.81 1.78
CA VAL A 387 -41.82 -6.92 0.74
C VAL A 387 -40.89 -5.69 0.79
N LEU A 388 -39.57 -5.89 0.89
CA LEU A 388 -38.53 -5.05 0.25
C LEU A 388 -37.23 -5.86 0.14
N ARG A 389 -36.75 -6.06 -1.09
CA ARG A 389 -35.42 -6.59 -1.45
C ARG A 389 -34.35 -5.52 -1.18
N PRO A 390 -33.12 -5.87 -0.76
CA PRO A 390 -31.98 -4.99 -0.97
C PRO A 390 -31.64 -5.02 -2.46
N THR A 391 -31.84 -3.88 -3.12
CA THR A 391 -31.33 -3.61 -4.46
C THR A 391 -30.06 -2.79 -4.25
N GLU A 392 -28.94 -3.19 -4.85
CA GLU A 392 -27.73 -2.35 -5.01
C GLU A 392 -28.14 -0.96 -5.51
N PRO A 393 -27.62 0.14 -4.93
CA PRO A 393 -27.69 1.44 -5.54
C PRO A 393 -26.35 1.78 -6.21
N GLU A 394 -26.21 1.36 -7.46
CA GLU A 394 -25.42 2.02 -8.49
C GLU A 394 -26.32 3.10 -9.09
N GLN A 395 -26.15 4.37 -8.69
CA GLN A 395 -26.72 5.56 -9.36
C GLN A 395 -26.41 6.88 -8.63
N ALA A 396 -25.98 7.89 -9.40
CA ALA A 396 -25.83 9.28 -8.94
C ALA A 396 -26.96 10.20 -9.46
N PRO A 397 -27.42 11.20 -8.67
CA PRO A 397 -28.23 12.33 -9.15
C PRO A 397 -27.58 13.71 -8.82
N PRO A 398 -28.22 14.85 -9.16
CA PRO A 398 -27.82 15.78 -10.22
C PRO A 398 -26.93 16.97 -9.79
N ALA A 399 -26.33 17.62 -10.78
CA ALA A 399 -25.48 18.81 -10.64
C ALA A 399 -26.20 20.05 -10.10
N ALA A 400 -25.56 20.78 -9.17
CA ALA A 400 -26.03 22.06 -8.65
C ALA A 400 -25.80 23.22 -9.65
N ALA A 401 -26.77 24.12 -9.69
CA ALA A 401 -26.92 25.20 -10.67
C ALA A 401 -25.96 26.38 -10.48
N LYS A 402 -25.60 27.01 -11.60
CA LYS A 402 -24.87 28.29 -11.69
C LYS A 402 -25.69 29.42 -11.06
N ALA A 403 -25.06 30.21 -10.17
CA ALA A 403 -25.61 31.50 -9.74
C ALA A 403 -25.16 32.59 -10.72
N HIS A 404 -26.13 33.42 -11.11
CA HIS A 404 -26.01 34.52 -12.06
C HIS A 404 -25.44 35.78 -11.40
N ASP A 405 -24.66 36.49 -12.21
CA ASP A 405 -24.28 37.90 -12.14
C ASP A 405 -25.48 38.83 -11.85
N THR A 406 -25.30 39.79 -10.94
CA THR A 406 -26.02 41.06 -10.97
C THR A 406 -25.07 42.20 -10.59
N ASP A 407 -24.60 42.86 -11.64
CA ASP A 407 -24.16 44.25 -11.69
C ASP A 407 -25.19 45.21 -11.05
N MET A 408 -24.71 46.23 -10.34
CA MET A 408 -25.12 47.65 -10.44
C MET A 408 -24.52 48.50 -9.30
N GLY A 409 -23.43 49.20 -9.63
CA GLY A 409 -23.29 50.66 -9.50
C GLY A 409 -23.17 51.35 -8.12
N MET A 410 -21.95 51.78 -7.80
CA MET A 410 -21.51 53.20 -7.63
C MET A 410 -20.02 53.24 -7.28
#